data_AF-Q3JB10-F1
#
_entry.id   AF-Q3JB10-F1
#
_cell.length_a   1.000
_cell.length_b   1.000
_cell.length_c   1.000
_cell.angle_alpha   90.00
_cell.angle_beta   90.00
_cell.angle_gamma   90.00
#
_symmetry.space_group_name_H-M   'P 1'
#
loop_
_entity.id
_entity.type
_entity.pdbx_description
1 polymer ?
#
loop_
_entity_poly.entity_id
_entity_poly.type
_entity_poly.pdbx_seq_one_letter_code
_entity_poly.pdbx_strand_id
1 'polypeptide(L)'
;MSVQEDYRRGRHSVTRLVVHLVFTTKYRGKVFDGYILGQLREAFESACEKLDCRILEFDGEEDHVHLLVEYPPKLSISVLVNNLKSTSSRRVRLLNTHLPNLSKSAALWSRSYFACSAGGATIETLKAYVQSQKTPD
;
A
#
# COMPACT_ATOMS: atom_id res chain seq x y z
N MET A 1 -16.03 -1.44 22.79
CA MET A 1 -14.55 -1.37 22.91
C MET A 1 -14.09 -0.19 22.08
N SER A 2 -13.64 0.89 22.73
CA SER A 2 -13.13 2.07 22.04
C SER A 2 -11.80 1.72 21.39
N VAL A 3 -11.78 1.65 20.06
CA VAL A 3 -10.51 1.65 19.31
C VAL A 3 -9.94 3.05 19.51
N GLN A 4 -9.03 3.17 20.47
CA GLN A 4 -8.21 4.36 20.63
C GLN A 4 -7.29 4.38 19.40
N GLU A 5 -7.71 5.09 18.34
CA GLU A 5 -6.93 5.16 17.10
C GLU A 5 -5.62 5.90 17.38
N ASP A 6 -4.50 5.17 17.40
CA ASP A 6 -3.17 5.75 17.56
C ASP A 6 -2.80 6.59 16.32
N TYR A 7 -3.03 7.89 16.42
CA TYR A 7 -2.55 8.86 15.43
C TYR A 7 -1.02 8.90 15.41
N ARG A 8 -0.43 8.90 14.21
CA ARG A 8 1.00 9.18 14.01
C ARG A 8 1.28 10.64 14.39
N ARG A 9 2.27 10.86 15.27
CA ARG A 9 2.74 12.19 15.67
C ARG A 9 4.10 12.49 15.06
N GLY A 10 4.23 13.63 14.39
CA GLY A 10 5.47 14.24 13.96
C GLY A 10 5.74 15.55 14.69
N ARG A 11 6.87 16.20 14.39
CA ARG A 11 7.29 17.46 15.04
C ARG A 11 6.24 18.58 14.93
N HIS A 12 5.49 18.60 13.82
CA HIS A 12 4.50 19.63 13.51
C HIS A 12 3.19 19.05 12.95
N SER A 13 2.92 17.76 13.18
CA SER A 13 1.73 17.11 12.60
C SER A 13 1.21 15.96 13.46
N VAL A 14 -0.10 15.78 13.45
CA VAL A 14 -0.79 14.61 14.00
C VAL A 14 -1.68 14.08 12.89
N THR A 15 -1.45 12.84 12.45
CA THR A 15 -2.04 12.32 11.21
C THR A 15 -2.47 10.88 11.34
N ARG A 16 -3.53 10.51 10.63
CA ARG A 16 -3.94 9.14 10.36
C ARG A 16 -4.12 8.99 8.85
N LEU A 17 -3.01 8.79 8.14
CA LEU A 17 -3.00 8.68 6.68
C LEU A 17 -2.73 7.24 6.29
N VAL A 18 -3.75 6.61 5.72
CA VAL A 18 -3.71 5.22 5.30
C VAL A 18 -4.28 5.10 3.90
N VAL A 19 -3.63 4.31 3.07
CA VAL A 19 -4.04 4.05 1.69
C VAL A 19 -4.19 2.55 1.47
N HIS A 20 -5.30 2.18 0.84
CA HIS A 20 -5.50 0.87 0.22
C HIS A 20 -4.95 0.91 -1.20
N LEU A 21 -3.96 0.06 -1.47
CA LEU A 21 -3.33 -0.08 -2.77
C LEU A 21 -3.66 -1.45 -3.36
N VAL A 22 -3.90 -1.50 -4.67
CA VAL A 22 -4.00 -2.76 -5.41
C VAL A 22 -3.03 -2.76 -6.58
N PHE A 23 -2.20 -3.80 -6.65
CA PHE A 23 -1.28 -4.04 -7.76
C PHE A 23 -1.66 -5.32 -8.47
N THR A 24 -1.84 -5.25 -9.79
CA THR A 24 -2.09 -6.41 -10.64
C THR A 24 -0.83 -6.81 -11.38
N THR A 25 -0.65 -8.11 -11.59
CA THR A 25 0.43 -8.63 -12.43
C THR A 25 0.26 -8.14 -13.86
N LYS A 26 1.37 -8.10 -14.58
CA LYS A 26 1.36 -7.76 -15.99
C LYS A 26 0.51 -8.78 -16.74
N TYR A 27 -0.47 -8.27 -17.51
CA TYR A 27 -1.44 -9.08 -18.25
C TYR A 27 -2.29 -10.04 -17.40
N ARG A 28 -2.45 -9.76 -16.08
CA ARG A 28 -3.22 -10.64 -15.18
C ARG A 28 -2.69 -12.08 -15.16
N GLY A 29 -1.38 -12.24 -15.35
CA GLY A 29 -0.72 -13.54 -15.24
C GLY A 29 -0.85 -14.08 -13.82
N LYS A 30 -1.35 -15.32 -13.70
CA LYS A 30 -1.51 -16.06 -12.45
C LYS A 30 -0.16 -16.66 -12.03
N VAL A 31 0.68 -15.84 -11.43
CA VAL A 31 2.08 -16.18 -11.10
C VAL A 31 2.36 -16.15 -9.60
N PHE A 32 1.38 -15.77 -8.78
CA PHE A 32 1.53 -15.75 -7.33
C PHE A 32 1.00 -17.03 -6.71
N ASP A 33 1.83 -17.60 -5.84
CA ASP A 33 1.46 -18.61 -4.85
C ASP A 33 1.82 -18.09 -3.44
N GLY A 34 1.52 -18.86 -2.40
CA GLY A 34 1.83 -18.46 -1.02
C GLY A 34 3.31 -18.17 -0.77
N TYR A 35 4.21 -18.86 -1.50
CA TYR A 35 5.65 -18.64 -1.37
C TYR A 35 6.07 -17.28 -1.95
N ILE A 36 5.58 -16.94 -3.14
CA ILE A 36 5.83 -15.64 -3.77
C ILE A 36 5.16 -14.51 -3.00
N LEU A 37 3.95 -14.71 -2.46
CA LEU A 37 3.30 -13.74 -1.57
C LEU A 37 4.15 -13.45 -0.32
N GLY A 38 4.78 -14.47 0.28
CA GLY A 38 5.73 -14.27 1.38
C GLY A 38 6.92 -13.40 0.98
N GLN A 39 7.54 -13.65 -0.17
CA GLN A 39 8.64 -12.83 -0.67
C GLN A 39 8.22 -11.40 -1.00
N LEU A 40 6.99 -11.22 -1.50
CA LEU A 40 6.42 -9.91 -1.77
C LEU A 40 6.22 -9.12 -0.48
N ARG A 41 5.67 -9.74 0.57
CA ARG A 41 5.53 -9.15 1.91
C ARG A 41 6.87 -8.60 2.40
N GLU A 42 7.91 -9.43 2.41
CA GLU A 42 9.25 -9.01 2.84
C GLU A 42 9.81 -7.84 1.99
N ALA A 43 9.57 -7.86 0.68
CA ALA A 43 10.01 -6.77 -0.20
C ALA A 43 9.27 -5.46 0.11
N PHE A 44 7.96 -5.54 0.35
CA PHE A 44 7.14 -4.39 0.67
C PHE A 44 7.48 -3.83 2.05
N GLU A 45 7.71 -4.68 3.05
CA GLU A 45 8.14 -4.27 4.39
C GLU A 45 9.47 -3.51 4.32
N SER A 46 10.47 -4.07 3.60
CA SER A 46 11.77 -3.40 3.41
C SER A 46 11.66 -2.07 2.65
N ALA A 47 10.75 -1.96 1.69
CA ALA A 47 10.49 -0.71 0.97
C ALA A 47 9.78 0.32 1.88
N CYS A 48 8.80 -0.11 2.67
CA CYS A 48 8.07 0.73 3.60
C CYS A 48 8.97 1.28 4.71
N GLU A 49 9.84 0.47 5.29
CA GLU A 49 10.79 0.89 6.32
C GLU A 49 11.65 2.07 5.85
N LYS A 50 12.20 2.00 4.62
CA LYS A 50 13.02 3.07 4.03
C LYS A 50 12.27 4.37 3.79
N LEU A 51 10.94 4.31 3.68
CA LEU A 51 10.07 5.45 3.41
C LEU A 51 9.34 5.94 4.65
N ASP A 52 9.66 5.40 5.83
CA ASP A 52 8.93 5.68 7.08
C ASP A 52 7.43 5.39 6.92
N CYS A 53 7.10 4.26 6.28
CA CYS A 53 5.75 3.73 6.15
C CYS A 53 5.60 2.45 6.97
N ARG A 54 4.35 2.11 7.30
CA ARG A 54 4.00 0.86 7.99
C ARG A 54 2.94 0.11 7.19
N ILE A 55 3.19 -1.16 6.91
CA ILE A 55 2.16 -2.06 6.37
C ILE A 55 1.26 -2.45 7.53
N LEU A 56 -0.03 -2.15 7.41
CA LEU A 56 -1.06 -2.53 8.37
C LEU A 56 -1.63 -3.90 8.02
N GLU A 57 -1.84 -4.16 6.73
CA GLU A 57 -2.33 -5.44 6.23
C GLU A 57 -1.81 -5.69 4.81
N PHE A 58 -1.58 -6.96 4.46
CA PHE A 58 -1.15 -7.38 3.14
C PHE A 58 -1.69 -8.78 2.83
N ASP A 59 -2.36 -8.92 1.69
CA ASP A 59 -2.71 -10.23 1.15
C ASP A 59 -2.85 -10.16 -0.37
N GLY A 60 -3.03 -11.29 -1.04
CA GLY A 60 -3.24 -11.33 -2.48
C GLY A 60 -3.80 -12.64 -3.00
N GLU A 61 -4.14 -12.59 -4.28
CA GLU A 61 -4.57 -13.73 -5.07
C GLU A 61 -3.49 -14.05 -6.14
N GLU A 62 -3.77 -14.99 -7.02
CA GLU A 62 -2.81 -15.49 -8.02
C GLU A 62 -2.27 -14.40 -8.97
N ASP A 63 -3.00 -13.30 -9.19
CA ASP A 63 -2.69 -12.28 -10.19
C ASP A 63 -2.69 -10.84 -9.64
N HIS A 64 -2.94 -10.63 -8.35
CA HIS A 64 -2.95 -9.30 -7.75
C HIS A 64 -2.75 -9.32 -6.23
N VAL A 65 -2.32 -8.19 -5.68
CA VAL A 65 -2.12 -8.00 -4.24
C VAL A 65 -2.80 -6.74 -3.74
N HIS A 66 -3.25 -6.78 -2.49
CA HIS A 66 -3.83 -5.69 -1.74
C HIS A 66 -2.87 -5.29 -0.60
N LEU A 67 -2.65 -3.99 -0.44
CA LEU A 67 -1.87 -3.45 0.68
C LEU A 67 -2.67 -2.39 1.40
N LEU A 68 -2.69 -2.43 2.73
CA LEU A 68 -3.12 -1.33 3.56
C LEU A 68 -1.89 -0.71 4.20
N VAL A 69 -1.55 0.53 3.82
CA VAL A 69 -0.29 1.16 4.21
C VAL A 69 -0.55 2.49 4.90
N GLU A 70 -0.01 2.64 6.11
CA GLU A 70 0.11 3.93 6.79
C GLU A 70 1.38 4.65 6.31
N TYR A 71 1.27 5.93 5.95
CA TYR A 71 2.35 6.68 5.32
C TYR A 71 2.45 8.12 5.86
N PRO A 72 3.63 8.79 5.78
CA PRO A 72 3.80 10.13 6.30
C PRO A 72 3.21 11.18 5.34
N PRO A 73 2.73 12.34 5.84
CA PRO A 73 2.10 13.38 5.00
C PRO A 73 3.03 13.96 3.93
N LYS A 74 4.35 13.89 4.13
CA LYS A 74 5.35 14.36 3.17
C LYS A 74 5.54 13.43 1.97
N LEU A 75 5.08 12.18 2.05
CA LEU A 75 5.31 11.17 1.03
C LEU A 75 4.14 11.11 0.06
N SER A 76 4.42 11.32 -1.23
CA SER A 76 3.40 11.15 -2.27
C SER A 76 3.12 9.67 -2.52
N ILE A 77 1.85 9.35 -2.79
CA ILE A 77 1.42 7.97 -3.11
C ILE A 77 2.16 7.43 -4.34
N SER A 78 2.41 8.28 -5.35
CA SER A 78 3.13 7.86 -6.56
C SER A 78 4.57 7.41 -6.28
N VAL A 79 5.28 8.08 -5.35
CA VAL A 79 6.62 7.69 -4.93
C VAL A 79 6.58 6.37 -4.15
N LEU A 80 5.62 6.22 -3.22
CA LEU A 80 5.41 4.99 -2.47
C LEU A 80 5.14 3.80 -3.42
N VAL A 81 4.20 3.94 -4.35
CA VAL A 81 3.85 2.89 -5.31
C VAL A 81 5.03 2.52 -6.21
N ASN A 82 5.79 3.51 -6.70
CA ASN A 82 6.96 3.25 -7.53
C ASN A 82 8.01 2.43 -6.75
N ASN A 83 8.27 2.78 -5.49
CA ASN A 83 9.23 2.07 -4.65
C ASN A 83 8.77 0.64 -4.33
N LEU A 84 7.51 0.47 -3.92
CA LEU A 84 6.92 -0.85 -3.63
C LEU A 84 7.01 -1.77 -4.86
N LYS A 85 6.54 -1.30 -6.03
CA LYS A 85 6.55 -2.11 -7.26
C LYS A 85 7.95 -2.42 -7.76
N SER A 86 8.88 -1.46 -7.73
CA SER A 86 10.24 -1.68 -8.22
C SER A 86 11.03 -2.63 -7.33
N THR A 87 10.97 -2.45 -6.01
CA THR A 87 11.66 -3.29 -5.03
C THR A 87 11.13 -4.73 -5.05
N SER A 88 9.81 -4.91 -5.00
CA SER A 88 9.17 -6.23 -5.08
C SER A 88 9.46 -6.94 -6.40
N SER A 89 9.35 -6.23 -7.52
CA SER A 89 9.60 -6.80 -8.84
C SER A 89 11.05 -7.26 -9.00
N ARG A 90 12.02 -6.51 -8.44
CA ARG A 90 13.42 -6.91 -8.44
C ARG A 90 13.65 -8.16 -7.57
N ARG A 91 13.13 -8.17 -6.34
CA ARG A 91 13.32 -9.29 -5.40
C ARG A 91 12.74 -10.59 -5.95
N VAL A 92 11.48 -10.57 -6.38
CA VAL A 92 10.79 -11.76 -6.90
C VAL A 92 11.48 -12.32 -8.14
N ARG A 93 11.95 -11.47 -9.07
CA ARG A 93 12.70 -11.96 -10.24
C ARG A 93 14.06 -12.55 -9.90
N LEU A 94 14.74 -12.02 -8.88
CA LEU A 94 16.04 -12.54 -8.44
C LEU A 94 15.90 -13.93 -7.82
N LEU A 95 14.87 -14.12 -6.99
CA LEU A 95 14.65 -15.36 -6.25
C LEU A 95 13.95 -16.46 -7.07
N ASN A 96 13.21 -16.07 -8.12
CA ASN A 96 12.42 -17.00 -8.93
C ASN A 96 12.75 -16.83 -10.42
N THR A 97 13.93 -17.29 -10.81
CA THR A 97 14.46 -17.17 -12.19
C THR A 97 13.61 -17.89 -13.24
N HIS A 98 12.67 -18.75 -12.84
CA HIS A 98 11.71 -19.43 -13.72
C HIS A 98 10.49 -18.56 -14.10
N LEU A 99 10.16 -17.52 -13.32
CA LEU A 99 9.00 -16.66 -13.57
C LEU A 99 8.99 -15.96 -14.94
N PRO A 100 10.11 -15.46 -15.49
CA PRO A 100 10.13 -14.87 -16.83
C PRO A 100 9.66 -15.82 -17.93
N ASN A 101 9.79 -17.14 -17.75
CA ASN A 101 9.31 -18.13 -18.71
C ASN A 101 7.79 -18.35 -18.62
N LEU A 102 7.17 -17.97 -17.50
CA LEU A 102 5.73 -18.11 -17.23
C LEU A 102 4.94 -16.86 -17.64
N SER A 103 5.64 -15.74 -17.91
CA SER A 103 5.03 -14.47 -18.26
C SER A 103 5.38 -14.07 -19.69
N LYS A 104 4.40 -13.51 -20.41
CA LYS A 104 4.61 -12.89 -21.74
C LYS A 104 5.44 -11.58 -21.66
N SER A 105 5.96 -11.23 -20.49
CA SER A 105 6.71 -9.99 -20.23
C SER A 105 7.72 -10.15 -19.09
N ALA A 106 8.88 -9.50 -19.21
CA ALA A 106 9.85 -9.38 -18.13
C ALA A 106 9.37 -8.50 -16.95
N ALA A 107 8.29 -7.73 -17.13
CA ALA A 107 7.68 -6.92 -16.08
C ALA A 107 6.75 -7.77 -15.21
N LEU A 108 6.91 -7.70 -13.88
CA LEU A 108 6.03 -8.38 -12.93
C LEU A 108 4.66 -7.69 -12.86
N TRP A 109 4.66 -6.37 -12.75
CA TRP A 109 3.47 -5.56 -12.49
C TRP A 109 2.91 -4.90 -13.75
N SER A 110 1.59 -4.69 -13.76
CA SER A 110 0.97 -3.67 -14.61
C SER A 110 1.52 -2.28 -14.26
N ARG A 111 1.53 -1.38 -15.25
CA ARG A 111 1.88 0.03 -15.05
C ARG A 111 0.85 0.73 -14.14
N SER A 112 -0.42 0.37 -14.26
CA SER A 112 -1.51 0.93 -13.46
C SER A 112 -1.49 0.41 -12.02
N TYR A 113 -2.07 1.19 -11.10
CA TYR A 113 -2.34 0.78 -9.73
C TYR A 113 -3.68 1.40 -9.29
N PHE A 114 -4.32 0.78 -8.31
CA PHE A 114 -5.43 1.39 -7.59
C PHE A 114 -4.91 2.03 -6.30
N ALA A 115 -5.49 3.16 -5.91
CA ALA A 115 -5.26 3.79 -4.63
C ALA A 115 -6.59 4.36 -4.10
N CYS A 116 -6.95 3.99 -2.88
CA CYS A 116 -8.10 4.52 -2.17
C CYS A 116 -7.67 4.92 -0.75
N SER A 117 -8.08 6.10 -0.29
CA SER A 117 -7.91 6.47 1.11
C SER A 117 -8.67 5.50 2.01
N ALA A 118 -8.02 4.94 3.02
CA ALA A 118 -8.60 3.93 3.88
C ALA A 118 -8.39 4.29 5.35
N GLY A 119 -9.20 5.18 5.92
CA GLY A 119 -9.07 5.54 7.32
C GLY A 119 -10.17 6.45 7.83
N GLY A 120 -10.64 6.16 9.04
CA GLY A 120 -11.53 7.00 9.83
C GLY A 120 -12.99 7.08 9.36
N ALA A 121 -13.70 7.95 10.06
CA ALA A 121 -15.07 8.39 9.81
C ALA A 121 -15.33 8.64 8.31
N THR A 122 -16.52 8.24 7.83
CA THR A 122 -16.89 8.48 6.42
C THR A 122 -16.87 9.97 6.10
N ILE A 123 -16.83 10.33 4.82
CA ILE A 123 -16.88 11.72 4.38
C ILE A 123 -18.11 12.42 4.99
N GLU A 124 -19.24 11.72 5.06
CA GLU A 124 -20.49 12.20 5.64
C GLU A 124 -20.35 12.47 7.14
N THR A 125 -19.73 11.55 7.89
CA THR A 125 -19.46 11.73 9.31
C THR A 125 -18.53 12.91 9.58
N LEU A 126 -17.46 13.06 8.78
CA LEU A 126 -16.53 14.20 8.92
C LEU A 126 -17.22 15.54 8.58
N LYS A 127 -18.07 15.57 7.54
CA LYS A 127 -18.87 16.75 7.20
C LYS A 127 -19.79 17.17 8.34
N ALA A 128 -20.54 16.22 8.89
CA ALA A 128 -21.42 16.48 10.03
C ALA A 128 -20.63 17.00 11.24
N TYR A 129 -19.46 16.41 11.52
CA TYR A 129 -18.58 16.88 12.58
C TYR A 129 -18.14 18.33 12.36
N VAL A 130 -17.69 18.70 11.16
CA VAL A 130 -17.26 20.07 10.84
C VAL A 130 -18.42 21.06 10.97
N GLN A 131 -19.62 20.71 10.51
CA GLN A 131 -20.82 21.56 10.63
C GLN A 131 -21.26 21.77 12.09
N SER A 132 -20.96 20.82 12.97
CA SER A 132 -21.25 20.94 14.41
C SER A 132 -20.22 21.78 15.18
N GLN A 133 -19.11 22.17 14.55
CA GLN A 133 -18.12 23.04 15.21
C GLN A 133 -18.65 24.47 15.33
N LYS A 134 -18.49 25.07 16.51
CA LYS A 134 -18.86 26.47 16.73
C LYS A 134 -17.90 27.39 16.00
N THR A 135 -18.45 28.33 15.23
CA THR A 135 -17.68 29.46 14.71
C THR A 135 -17.41 30.45 15.85
N PRO A 136 -16.15 30.78 16.17
CA PRO A 136 -15.84 31.83 17.13
C PRO A 136 -16.34 33.20 16.65
N ASP A 137 -16.69 34.09 17.58
CA ASP A 137 -17.08 35.49 17.31
C ASP A 137 -15.95 36.33 16.69
#